data_AF-A0A832KI87-F1
#
_entry.id   AF-A0A832KI87-F1
#
_cell.length_a   1.000
_cell.length_b   1.000
_cell.length_c   1.000
_cell.angle_alpha   90.00
_cell.angle_beta   90.00
_cell.angle_gamma   90.00
#
_symmetry.space_group_name_H-M   'P 1'
#
loop_
_entity.id
_entity.type
_entity.pdbx_description
1 polymer ?
#
loop_
_entity_poly.entity_id
_entity_poly.type
_entity_poly.pdbx_seq_one_letter_code
_entity_poly.pdbx_strand_id
1 'polypeptide(L)'
;MKDNNNTKRDSINFLIKDTDMFLDSDYNRLEAHIEGHRYFLGKNLKIDITWDEATFSWMSNIYQPISQVMENWTTQMSFPGRRRADVFFEICDHLYYLSLEQGREVGVYEAVISYDANFGKALGRFMARLLSSKTVA
;
A
#
# COMPACT_ATOMS: atom_id res chain seq x y z
N MET A 1 -23.35 11.81 20.60
CA MET A 1 -22.91 11.56 19.20
C MET A 1 -21.48 12.08 19.11
N LYS A 2 -20.46 11.22 18.94
CA LYS A 2 -19.08 11.71 18.74
C LYS A 2 -19.06 12.49 17.43
N ASP A 3 -18.44 13.65 17.43
CA ASP A 3 -18.20 14.44 16.21
C ASP A 3 -17.38 13.58 15.23
N ASN A 4 -17.90 13.41 14.01
CA ASN A 4 -17.30 12.60 12.95
C ASN A 4 -15.83 13.02 12.67
N ASN A 5 -15.51 14.30 12.85
CA ASN A 5 -14.14 14.81 12.69
C ASN A 5 -13.19 14.37 13.81
N ASN A 6 -13.69 14.25 15.04
CA ASN A 6 -12.88 13.78 16.17
C ASN A 6 -12.62 12.28 16.04
N THR A 7 -13.64 11.50 15.66
CA THR A 7 -13.48 10.06 15.41
C THR A 7 -12.45 9.81 14.31
N LYS A 8 -12.55 10.50 13.16
CA LYS A 8 -11.56 10.41 12.07
C LYS A 8 -10.11 10.61 12.54
N ARG A 9 -9.87 11.71 13.26
CA ARG A 9 -8.54 12.07 13.74
C ARG A 9 -8.00 11.03 14.70
N ASP A 10 -8.84 10.53 15.60
CA ASP A 10 -8.46 9.52 16.58
C ASP A 10 -8.11 8.19 15.90
N SER A 11 -8.91 7.72 14.91
CA SER A 11 -8.63 6.46 14.19
C SER A 11 -7.31 6.51 13.43
N ILE A 12 -7.02 7.61 12.72
CA ILE A 12 -5.78 7.74 11.94
C ILE A 12 -4.56 7.87 12.88
N ASN A 13 -4.68 8.67 13.95
CA ASN A 13 -3.59 8.81 14.92
C ASN A 13 -3.31 7.51 15.67
N PHE A 14 -4.32 6.67 15.88
CA PHE A 14 -4.12 5.34 16.43
C PHE A 14 -3.22 4.51 15.50
N LEU A 15 -3.52 4.49 14.19
CA LEU A 15 -2.74 3.74 13.20
C LEU A 15 -1.27 4.23 13.10
N ILE A 16 -1.05 5.55 13.15
CA ILE A 16 0.30 6.14 13.15
C ILE A 16 1.07 5.70 14.40
N LYS A 17 0.42 5.55 15.55
CA LYS A 17 1.07 5.13 16.81
C LYS A 17 1.27 3.62 16.94
N ASP A 18 0.39 2.83 16.34
CA ASP A 18 0.41 1.36 16.40
C ASP A 18 1.40 0.74 15.40
N THR A 19 1.82 1.51 14.40
CA THR A 19 2.74 1.05 13.36
C THR A 19 4.05 1.83 13.37
N ASP A 20 5.15 1.20 12.95
CA ASP A 20 6.43 1.87 12.70
C ASP A 20 6.56 2.38 11.25
N MET A 21 5.54 2.13 10.43
CA MET A 21 5.53 2.45 9.00
C MET A 21 5.32 3.95 8.74
N PHE A 22 4.37 4.58 9.44
CA PHE A 22 3.85 5.90 9.11
C PHE A 22 4.28 6.96 10.12
N LEU A 23 4.35 8.21 9.67
CA LEU A 23 4.65 9.38 10.49
C LEU A 23 3.46 10.34 10.52
N ASP A 24 3.48 11.31 11.45
CA ASP A 24 2.46 12.39 11.49
C ASP A 24 2.33 13.13 10.15
N SER A 25 3.41 13.24 9.39
CA SER A 25 3.41 13.86 8.05
C SER A 25 2.59 13.08 7.01
N ASP A 26 2.33 11.79 7.25
CA ASP A 26 1.57 10.91 6.35
C ASP A 26 0.05 10.98 6.60
N TYR A 27 -0.40 11.72 7.63
CA TYR A 27 -1.80 11.80 8.05
C TYR A 27 -2.76 12.06 6.87
N ASN A 28 -2.47 13.07 6.04
CA ASN A 28 -3.35 13.42 4.92
C ASN A 28 -3.42 12.31 3.85
N ARG A 29 -2.33 11.55 3.66
CA ARG A 29 -2.31 10.41 2.72
C ARG A 29 -3.12 9.26 3.30
N LEU A 30 -2.91 8.92 4.57
CA LEU A 30 -3.71 7.92 5.27
C LEU A 30 -5.19 8.26 5.22
N GLU A 31 -5.56 9.52 5.50
CA GLU A 31 -6.93 10.00 5.39
C GLU A 31 -7.52 9.73 4.01
N ALA A 32 -6.82 10.09 2.94
CA ALA A 32 -7.29 9.91 1.57
C ALA A 32 -7.49 8.42 1.21
N HIS A 33 -6.53 7.55 1.57
CA HIS A 33 -6.64 6.12 1.29
C HIS A 33 -7.74 5.44 2.11
N ILE A 34 -7.88 5.79 3.40
CA ILE A 34 -8.91 5.24 4.27
C ILE A 34 -10.30 5.72 3.83
N GLU A 35 -10.45 6.99 3.44
CA GLU A 35 -11.71 7.52 2.91
C GLU A 35 -12.11 6.84 1.61
N GLY A 36 -11.16 6.63 0.69
CA GLY A 36 -11.40 5.87 -0.54
C GLY A 36 -11.89 4.46 -0.24
N HIS A 37 -11.22 3.75 0.66
CA HIS A 37 -11.62 2.42 1.12
C HIS A 37 -13.01 2.42 1.76
N ARG A 38 -13.28 3.38 2.66
CA ARG A 38 -14.57 3.58 3.33
C ARG A 38 -15.70 3.76 2.33
N TYR A 39 -15.51 4.60 1.32
CA TYR A 39 -16.49 4.86 0.28
C TYR A 39 -16.85 3.60 -0.50
N PHE A 40 -15.85 2.85 -0.99
CA PHE A 40 -16.12 1.63 -1.77
C PHE A 40 -16.69 0.50 -0.89
N LEU A 41 -16.21 0.36 0.34
CA LEU A 41 -16.74 -0.62 1.29
C LEU A 41 -18.21 -0.35 1.61
N GLY A 42 -18.57 0.90 1.92
CA GLY A 42 -19.96 1.29 2.17
C GLY A 42 -20.85 1.10 0.95
N LYS A 43 -20.35 1.42 -0.25
CA LYS A 43 -21.05 1.17 -1.52
C LYS A 43 -21.33 -0.32 -1.73
N ASN A 44 -20.35 -1.19 -1.46
CA ASN A 44 -20.47 -2.63 -1.65
C ASN A 44 -21.42 -3.27 -0.62
N LEU A 45 -21.32 -2.87 0.64
CA LEU A 45 -22.14 -3.39 1.74
C LEU A 45 -23.52 -2.73 1.84
N LYS A 46 -23.74 -1.62 1.13
CA LYS A 46 -24.95 -0.79 1.16
C LYS A 46 -25.30 -0.27 2.56
N ILE A 47 -24.26 0.08 3.33
CA ILE A 47 -24.37 0.66 4.66
C ILE A 47 -23.37 1.82 4.79
N ASP A 48 -23.64 2.73 5.73
CA ASP A 48 -22.67 3.74 6.11
C ASP A 48 -21.60 3.10 6.99
N ILE A 49 -20.34 3.35 6.63
CA ILE A 49 -19.17 2.85 7.36
C ILE A 49 -18.55 4.02 8.14
N THR A 50 -18.32 3.81 9.43
CA THR A 50 -17.66 4.76 10.32
C THR A 50 -16.15 4.81 10.06
N TRP A 51 -15.48 5.86 10.55
CA TRP A 51 -14.02 5.97 10.43
C TRP A 51 -13.27 4.86 11.17
N ASP A 52 -13.76 4.44 12.33
CA ASP A 52 -13.15 3.34 13.10
C ASP A 52 -13.24 2.01 12.33
N GLU A 53 -14.41 1.68 11.79
CA GLU A 53 -14.61 0.48 10.96
C GLU A 53 -13.79 0.51 9.68
N ALA A 54 -13.74 1.66 9.01
CA ALA A 54 -12.95 1.84 7.79
C ALA A 54 -11.45 1.69 8.06
N THR A 55 -10.96 2.28 9.14
CA THR A 55 -9.54 2.21 9.52
C THR A 55 -9.15 0.78 9.88
N PHE A 56 -9.97 0.08 10.67
CA PHE A 56 -9.74 -1.33 11.00
C PHE A 56 -9.76 -2.21 9.75
N SER A 57 -10.77 -2.03 8.89
CA SER A 57 -10.87 -2.77 7.64
C SER A 57 -9.69 -2.49 6.71
N TRP A 58 -9.25 -1.24 6.59
CA TRP A 58 -8.08 -0.86 5.78
C TRP A 58 -6.80 -1.47 6.35
N MET A 59 -6.64 -1.49 7.67
CA MET A 59 -5.50 -2.12 8.33
C MET A 59 -5.40 -3.61 7.97
N SER A 60 -6.52 -4.34 8.04
CA SER A 60 -6.53 -5.79 7.81
C SER A 60 -6.50 -6.18 6.33
N ASN A 61 -7.12 -5.40 5.45
CA ASN A 61 -7.31 -5.79 4.04
C ASN A 61 -6.33 -5.11 3.08
N ILE A 62 -5.71 -3.99 3.47
CA ILE A 62 -4.78 -3.23 2.63
C ILE A 62 -3.40 -3.17 3.27
N TYR A 63 -3.30 -2.63 4.48
CA TYR A 63 -2.00 -2.43 5.14
C TYR A 63 -1.26 -3.74 5.40
N GLN A 64 -1.86 -4.65 6.17
CA GLN A 64 -1.21 -5.91 6.55
C GLN A 64 -0.79 -6.75 5.33
N PRO A 65 -1.64 -6.98 4.32
CA PRO A 65 -1.23 -7.76 3.16
C PRO A 65 -0.09 -7.12 2.38
N ILE A 66 -0.13 -5.80 2.14
CA ILE A 66 0.93 -5.12 1.39
C ILE A 66 2.23 -5.10 2.21
N SER A 67 2.16 -4.76 3.49
CA SER A 67 3.33 -4.68 4.36
C SER A 67 4.06 -6.02 4.46
N GLN A 68 3.32 -7.12 4.58
CA GLN A 68 3.88 -8.48 4.61
C GLN A 68 4.62 -8.83 3.32
N VAL A 69 4.09 -8.48 2.15
CA VAL A 69 4.81 -8.75 0.89
C VAL A 69 6.04 -7.84 0.74
N MET A 70 5.97 -6.60 1.24
CA MET A 70 7.11 -5.68 1.26
C MET A 70 8.23 -6.10 2.22
N GLU A 71 7.96 -6.96 3.20
CA GLU A 71 8.98 -7.51 4.10
C GLU A 71 9.94 -8.49 3.39
N ASN A 72 9.61 -8.94 2.17
CA ASN A 72 10.54 -9.73 1.37
C ASN A 72 11.82 -8.93 1.03
N TRP A 73 12.97 -9.57 1.25
CA TRP A 73 14.30 -9.04 0.93
C TRP A 73 14.41 -8.43 -0.48
N THR A 74 13.75 -9.05 -1.46
CA THR A 74 13.78 -8.58 -2.86
C THR A 74 13.15 -7.19 -3.00
N THR A 75 11.94 -7.02 -2.46
CA THR A 75 11.21 -5.75 -2.48
C THR A 75 11.96 -4.65 -1.75
N GLN A 76 12.58 -4.96 -0.59
CA GLN A 76 13.38 -3.99 0.15
C GLN A 76 14.60 -3.49 -0.65
N MET A 77 15.29 -4.39 -1.33
CA MET A 77 16.47 -4.07 -2.13
C MET A 77 16.16 -3.25 -3.39
N SER A 78 14.93 -3.34 -3.90
CA SER A 78 14.49 -2.64 -5.11
C SER A 78 14.37 -1.13 -4.96
N PHE A 79 14.14 -0.63 -3.75
CA PHE A 79 13.91 0.80 -3.50
C PHE A 79 14.93 1.40 -2.52
N PRO A 80 16.24 1.37 -2.83
CA PRO A 80 17.26 1.85 -1.92
C PRO A 80 17.12 3.36 -1.68
N GLY A 81 17.14 3.76 -0.40
CA GLY A 81 17.04 5.16 0.01
C GLY A 81 15.62 5.76 -0.06
N ARG A 82 14.59 4.95 -0.36
CA ARG A 82 13.18 5.38 -0.34
C ARG A 82 12.57 5.03 1.02
N ARG A 83 11.67 5.89 1.53
CA ARG A 83 10.90 5.59 2.74
C ARG A 83 9.91 4.46 2.43
N ARG A 84 9.80 3.47 3.31
CA ARG A 84 8.87 2.33 3.14
C ARG A 84 7.42 2.81 2.95
N ALA A 85 6.98 3.80 3.72
CA ALA A 85 5.64 4.38 3.58
C ALA A 85 5.37 4.95 2.18
N ASP A 86 6.35 5.63 1.56
CA ASP A 86 6.14 6.20 0.23
C ASP A 86 5.90 5.11 -0.81
N VAL A 87 6.72 4.04 -0.78
CA VAL A 87 6.56 2.88 -1.66
C VAL A 87 5.25 2.15 -1.39
N PHE A 88 4.87 2.02 -0.11
CA PHE A 88 3.60 1.41 0.29
C PHE A 88 2.41 2.14 -0.35
N PHE A 89 2.34 3.46 -0.25
CA PHE A 89 1.25 4.24 -0.84
C PHE A 89 1.25 4.16 -2.37
N GLU A 90 2.43 4.18 -3.01
CA GLU A 90 2.54 3.99 -4.45
C GLU A 90 2.04 2.60 -4.88
N ILE A 91 2.25 1.56 -4.07
CA ILE A 91 1.69 0.22 -4.30
C ILE A 91 0.17 0.23 -4.11
N CYS A 92 -0.38 0.94 -3.12
CA CYS A 92 -1.83 1.10 -2.97
C CYS A 92 -2.46 1.73 -4.20
N ASP A 93 -1.86 2.80 -4.72
CA ASP A 93 -2.31 3.45 -5.96
C ASP A 93 -2.20 2.49 -7.16
N HIS A 94 -1.06 1.79 -7.27
CA HIS A 94 -0.84 0.81 -8.33
C HIS A 94 -1.85 -0.34 -8.30
N LEU A 95 -2.16 -0.87 -7.12
CA LEU A 95 -3.18 -1.90 -6.93
C LEU A 95 -4.54 -1.43 -7.45
N TYR A 96 -4.94 -0.21 -7.11
CA TYR A 96 -6.19 0.37 -7.59
C TYR A 96 -6.20 0.52 -9.12
N TYR A 97 -5.18 1.15 -9.70
CA TYR A 97 -5.14 1.35 -11.15
C TYR A 97 -5.03 0.03 -11.93
N LEU A 98 -4.25 -0.92 -11.44
CA LEU A 98 -4.12 -2.24 -12.04
C LEU A 98 -5.46 -3.00 -12.02
N SER A 99 -6.27 -2.84 -10.97
CA SER A 99 -7.62 -3.43 -10.92
C SER A 99 -8.56 -2.83 -11.97
N LEU A 100 -8.46 -1.52 -12.22
CA LEU A 100 -9.22 -0.83 -13.25
C LEU A 100 -8.79 -1.28 -14.65
N GLU A 101 -7.49 -1.33 -14.91
CA GLU A 101 -6.94 -1.74 -16.20
C GLU A 101 -7.33 -3.18 -16.57
N GLN A 102 -7.32 -4.09 -15.60
CA GLN A 102 -7.66 -5.49 -15.81
C GLN A 102 -9.17 -5.77 -15.74
N GLY A 103 -9.98 -4.81 -15.28
CA GLY A 103 -11.43 -4.98 -15.10
C GLY A 103 -11.80 -6.07 -14.08
N ARG A 104 -10.90 -6.40 -13.16
CA ARG A 104 -11.08 -7.42 -12.12
C ARG A 104 -10.36 -7.02 -10.84
N GLU A 105 -10.74 -7.66 -9.73
CA GLU A 105 -9.95 -7.58 -8.51
C GLU A 105 -8.54 -8.16 -8.75
N VAL A 106 -7.53 -7.39 -8.34
CA VAL A 106 -6.13 -7.76 -8.44
C VAL A 106 -5.64 -8.08 -7.04
N GLY A 107 -4.86 -9.17 -6.91
CA GLY A 107 -4.32 -9.56 -5.63
C GLY A 107 -3.19 -8.64 -5.19
N VAL A 108 -3.06 -8.41 -3.87
CA VAL A 108 -1.97 -7.60 -3.30
C VAL A 108 -0.58 -8.08 -3.73
N TYR A 109 -0.35 -9.39 -3.72
CA TYR A 109 0.91 -9.97 -4.18
C TYR A 109 1.20 -9.63 -5.65
N GLU A 110 0.20 -9.72 -6.51
CA GLU A 110 0.32 -9.37 -7.93
C GLU A 110 0.69 -7.89 -8.10
N ALA A 111 0.02 -7.00 -7.38
CA ALA A 111 0.31 -5.57 -7.44
C ALA A 111 1.71 -5.23 -6.95
N VAL A 112 2.16 -5.81 -5.83
CA VAL A 112 3.52 -5.55 -5.30
C VAL A 112 4.58 -6.04 -6.29
N ILE A 113 4.45 -7.24 -6.84
CA ILE A 113 5.41 -7.78 -7.80
C ILE A 113 5.40 -6.98 -9.12
N SER A 114 4.23 -6.60 -9.61
CA SER A 114 4.11 -5.74 -10.80
C SER A 114 4.75 -4.38 -10.58
N TYR A 115 4.53 -3.76 -9.41
CA TYR A 115 5.14 -2.48 -9.06
C TYR A 115 6.68 -2.61 -8.96
N ASP A 116 7.16 -3.65 -8.28
CA ASP A 116 8.59 -3.94 -8.15
C ASP A 116 9.25 -4.12 -9.53
N ALA A 117 8.59 -4.84 -10.44
CA ALA A 117 9.08 -5.06 -11.80
C ALA A 117 9.17 -3.78 -12.64
N ASN A 118 8.19 -2.89 -12.51
CA ASN A 118 8.11 -1.68 -13.31
C ASN A 118 8.96 -0.53 -12.77
N PHE A 119 9.12 -0.44 -11.44
CA PHE A 119 9.72 0.73 -10.77
C PHE A 119 10.93 0.39 -9.89
N GLY A 120 11.22 -0.89 -9.64
CA GLY A 120 12.33 -1.35 -8.81
C GLY A 120 13.69 -1.21 -9.49
N LYS A 121 14.66 -0.63 -8.78
CA LYS A 121 16.04 -0.46 -9.29
C LYS A 121 16.89 -1.73 -9.17
N ALA A 122 16.53 -2.68 -8.30
CA ALA A 122 17.30 -3.90 -8.08
C ALA A 122 17.12 -4.91 -9.21
N LEU A 123 15.91 -5.04 -9.77
CA LEU A 123 15.65 -5.89 -10.95
C LEU A 123 16.53 -5.48 -12.14
N GLY A 124 16.68 -4.17 -12.39
CA GLY A 124 17.62 -3.66 -13.40
C GLY A 124 19.08 -4.06 -13.13
N ARG A 125 19.54 -3.98 -11.87
CA ARG A 125 20.91 -4.41 -11.49
C ARG A 125 21.10 -5.93 -11.56
N PHE A 126 20.11 -6.71 -11.16
CA PHE A 126 20.12 -8.17 -11.21
C PHE A 126 20.15 -8.68 -12.65
N MET A 127 19.30 -8.12 -13.52
CA MET A 127 19.30 -8.41 -14.95
C MET A 127 20.61 -8.00 -15.62
N ALA A 128 21.17 -6.84 -15.27
CA ALA A 128 22.49 -6.43 -15.78
C ALA A 128 23.60 -7.42 -15.40
N ARG A 129 23.55 -8.01 -14.19
CA ARG A 129 24.51 -9.03 -13.72
C ARG A 129 24.31 -10.39 -14.38
N LEU A 130 23.07 -10.77 -14.69
CA LEU A 130 22.74 -12.00 -15.42
C LEU A 130 23.09 -11.92 -16.90
N LEU A 131 22.90 -10.76 -17.53
CA LEU A 131 23.28 -10.54 -18.92
C LEU A 131 24.81 -10.45 -19.06
N SER A 132 25.50 -9.81 -18.12
CA SER A 132 26.97 -9.75 -18.14
C SER A 132 27.65 -11.08 -17.83
N SER A 133 26.97 -12.04 -17.16
CA SER A 133 27.50 -13.38 -16.94
C SER A 133 27.35 -14.32 -18.16
N LYS A 134 26.49 -13.98 -19.13
CA LYS A 134 26.28 -14.75 -20.37
C LYS A 134 27.12 -14.27 -21.57
N THR A 135 27.93 -13.23 -21.42
CA THR A 135 28.80 -12.70 -22.51
C THR A 135 30.26 -13.14 -22.37
N VAL A 136 30.59 -14.01 -21.43
CA VAL A 136 31.92 -14.65 -21.35
C VAL A 136 31.74 -16.17 -21.44
N ALA A 137 31.54 -16.67 -22.65
CA ALA A 137 31.71 -18.07 -23.03
C ALA A 137 32.13 -18.14 -24.50
#